data_AF-K1ZV12-F1
#
_entry.id   AF-K1ZV12-F1
#
_cell.length_a   1.000
_cell.length_b   1.000
_cell.length_c   1.000
_cell.angle_alpha   90.00
_cell.angle_beta   90.00
_cell.angle_gamma   90.00
#
_symmetry.space_group_name_H-M   'P 1'
#
loop_
_entity.id
_entity.type
_entity.pdbx_description
1 polymer ?
#
loop_
_entity_poly.entity_id
_entity_poly.type
_entity_poly.pdbx_seq_one_letter_code
_entity_poly.pdbx_strand_id
1 'polypeptide(L)'
;MTKPLRAAVEIVCSVIEKPDKILEVGSRQAVNQNEMADMRRLFVGSKFVGLDMQAGPGVDIVANGDRLPFPDRSFDLILCLETFEHAGKPWLVAAEMERVVKTDGIVIVSGQQNFPIHKHPADYFRFTPFGLLTLFPKLTSKFVVAISPPFDDEVKLNPQHVILVGTKNKNEKLLLRIRRALKKDLAKISVHKPYSHRLQEMWRLFKRAFSEIRFRQEIEFFS
;
A
#
# COMPACT_ATOMS: atom_id res chain seq x y z
N MET A 1 -1.52 2.03 8.57
CA MET A 1 -0.18 2.02 7.93
C MET A 1 0.94 1.68 8.92
N THR A 2 1.92 0.87 8.52
CA THR A 2 3.11 0.51 9.34
C THR A 2 4.29 1.49 9.10
N LYS A 3 5.25 1.55 10.04
CA LYS A 3 6.45 2.41 9.90
C LYS A 3 7.31 2.07 8.67
N PRO A 4 7.60 0.79 8.36
CA PRO A 4 8.35 0.43 7.14
C PRO A 4 7.64 0.86 5.86
N LEU A 5 6.32 0.65 5.79
CA LEU A 5 5.51 1.09 4.65
C LEU A 5 5.56 2.61 4.49
N ARG A 6 5.34 3.36 5.58
CA ARG A 6 5.41 4.82 5.58
C ARG A 6 6.77 5.31 5.05
N ALA A 7 7.87 4.79 5.60
CA ALA A 7 9.22 5.17 5.18
C ALA A 7 9.48 4.88 3.70
N ALA A 8 9.03 3.72 3.20
CA ALA A 8 9.17 3.37 1.80
C ALA A 8 8.38 4.33 0.88
N VAL A 9 7.14 4.65 1.23
CA VAL A 9 6.32 5.62 0.47
C VAL A 9 6.95 7.01 0.50
N GLU A 10 7.43 7.48 1.65
CA GLU A 10 8.18 8.76 1.74
C GLU A 10 9.39 8.79 0.80
N ILE A 11 10.18 7.72 0.77
CA ILE A 11 11.34 7.61 -0.12
C ILE A 11 10.89 7.66 -1.59
N VAL A 12 9.84 6.92 -1.96
CA VAL A 12 9.29 6.97 -3.33
C VAL A 12 8.87 8.39 -3.68
N CYS A 13 8.08 9.05 -2.83
CA CYS A 13 7.58 10.41 -3.04
C CYS A 13 8.70 11.44 -3.11
N SER A 14 9.81 11.25 -2.38
CA SER A 14 10.97 12.17 -2.39
C SER A 14 11.69 12.27 -3.74
N VAL A 15 11.49 11.27 -4.62
CA VAL A 15 12.10 11.20 -5.95
C VAL A 15 11.19 11.84 -7.01
N ILE A 16 9.90 12.01 -6.70
CA ILE A 16 8.89 12.54 -7.61
C ILE A 16 9.02 14.07 -7.67
N GLU A 17 9.05 14.61 -8.88
CA GLU A 17 9.03 16.06 -9.09
C GLU A 17 7.68 16.61 -8.64
N LYS A 18 7.72 17.70 -7.86
CA LYS A 18 6.62 18.30 -7.11
C LYS A 18 5.27 18.23 -7.87
N PRO A 19 4.38 17.26 -7.56
CA PRO A 19 3.14 17.10 -8.30
C PRO A 19 2.14 18.19 -7.91
N ASP A 20 1.46 18.79 -8.88
CA ASP A 20 0.52 19.90 -8.61
C ASP A 20 -0.79 19.42 -8.01
N LYS A 21 -1.40 18.36 -8.58
CA LYS A 21 -2.67 17.81 -8.12
C LYS A 21 -2.55 16.34 -7.73
N ILE A 22 -2.92 16.04 -6.49
CA ILE A 22 -2.74 14.74 -5.87
C ILE A 22 -4.10 14.20 -5.42
N LEU A 23 -4.35 12.91 -5.69
CA LEU A 23 -5.49 12.18 -5.16
C LEU A 23 -5.00 11.08 -4.22
N GLU A 24 -5.59 11.00 -3.03
CA GLU A 24 -5.48 9.83 -2.15
C GLU A 24 -6.83 9.11 -2.11
N VAL A 25 -6.86 7.87 -2.59
CA VAL A 25 -8.03 6.99 -2.54
C VAL A 25 -7.92 6.11 -1.28
N GLY A 26 -8.97 6.07 -0.47
CA GLY A 26 -8.93 5.43 0.85
C GLY A 26 -8.28 6.31 1.92
N SER A 27 -8.52 7.62 1.87
CA SER A 27 -7.78 8.59 2.69
C SER A 27 -8.24 8.68 4.14
N ARG A 28 -9.29 7.94 4.53
CA ARG A 28 -9.82 8.01 5.89
C ARG A 28 -8.79 7.47 6.89
N GLN A 29 -8.38 8.33 7.80
CA GLN A 29 -7.44 7.97 8.85
C GLN A 29 -8.13 7.15 9.94
N ALA A 30 -7.53 6.02 10.29
CA ALA A 30 -7.97 5.20 11.41
C ALA A 30 -7.69 5.90 12.75
N VAL A 31 -8.53 5.64 13.76
CA VAL A 31 -8.35 6.17 15.12
C VAL A 31 -6.94 5.82 15.62
N ASN A 32 -6.23 6.80 16.17
CA ASN A 32 -4.84 6.72 16.63
C ASN A 32 -3.77 6.50 15.53
N GLN A 33 -4.12 6.60 14.25
CA GLN A 33 -3.14 6.54 13.15
C GLN A 33 -2.98 7.86 12.39
N ASN A 34 -3.66 8.94 12.81
CA ASN A 34 -3.73 10.21 12.08
C ASN A 34 -2.35 10.74 11.64
N GLU A 35 -1.35 10.78 12.53
CA GLU A 35 -0.03 11.29 12.17
C GLU A 35 0.73 10.38 11.20
N MET A 36 0.61 9.06 11.37
CA MET A 36 1.30 8.10 10.51
C MET A 36 0.67 8.06 9.12
N ALA A 37 -0.67 8.10 9.06
CA ALA A 37 -1.45 8.02 7.83
C ALA A 37 -1.49 9.34 7.04
N ASP A 38 -1.16 10.48 7.65
CA ASP A 38 -1.20 11.78 6.97
C ASP A 38 -0.08 11.92 5.92
N MET A 39 -0.44 11.69 4.66
CA MET A 39 0.43 11.89 3.50
C MET A 39 0.52 13.37 3.07
N ARG A 40 -0.45 14.22 3.47
CA ARG A 40 -0.57 15.60 2.96
C ARG A 40 0.64 16.45 3.28
N ARG A 41 1.26 16.20 4.44
CA ARG A 41 2.46 16.92 4.91
C ARG A 41 3.66 16.77 3.98
N LEU A 42 3.70 15.73 3.15
CA LEU A 42 4.78 15.53 2.17
C LEU A 42 4.65 16.45 0.95
N PHE A 43 3.49 17.05 0.74
CA PHE A 43 3.14 17.75 -0.50
C PHE A 43 2.70 19.19 -0.25
N VAL A 44 3.49 19.92 0.54
CA VAL A 44 3.23 21.33 0.84
C VAL A 44 3.23 22.15 -0.45
N GLY A 45 2.12 22.85 -0.69
CA GLY A 45 1.89 23.67 -1.88
C GLY A 45 1.23 22.93 -3.05
N SER A 46 0.94 21.64 -2.93
CA SER A 46 0.15 20.88 -3.90
C SER A 46 -1.34 20.91 -3.53
N LYS A 47 -2.22 20.77 -4.53
CA LYS A 47 -3.65 20.52 -4.32
C LYS A 47 -3.87 19.06 -4.00
N PHE A 48 -3.95 18.74 -2.71
CA PHE A 48 -4.16 17.38 -2.21
C PHE A 48 -5.65 17.13 -1.94
N VAL A 49 -6.20 16.09 -2.55
CA VAL A 49 -7.59 15.65 -2.37
C VAL A 49 -7.61 14.25 -1.77
N GLY A 50 -8.19 14.10 -0.59
CA GLY A 50 -8.48 12.80 0.03
C GLY A 50 -9.91 12.35 -0.27
N LEU A 51 -10.06 11.11 -0.71
CA LEU A 51 -11.34 10.49 -1.03
C LEU A 51 -11.50 9.17 -0.26
N ASP A 52 -12.67 8.97 0.32
CA ASP A 52 -13.03 7.71 0.98
C ASP A 52 -14.53 7.45 0.84
N MET A 53 -14.97 6.19 0.95
CA MET A 53 -16.40 5.85 0.96
C MET A 53 -17.10 6.28 2.25
N GLN A 54 -16.35 6.61 3.30
CA GLN A 54 -16.86 7.08 4.58
C GLN A 54 -16.22 8.41 4.97
N ALA A 55 -17.02 9.31 5.56
CA ALA A 55 -16.49 10.54 6.15
C ALA A 55 -15.51 10.23 7.31
N GLY A 56 -14.54 11.12 7.53
CA GLY A 56 -13.60 11.04 8.63
C GLY A 56 -12.37 11.95 8.44
N PRO A 57 -11.42 11.92 9.38
CA PRO A 57 -10.17 12.68 9.24
C PRO A 57 -9.42 12.27 7.97
N GLY A 58 -8.89 13.27 7.25
CA GLY A 58 -8.18 13.05 5.99
C GLY A 58 -9.06 12.94 4.75
N VAL A 59 -10.40 12.99 4.87
CA VAL A 59 -11.35 12.88 3.75
C VAL A 59 -11.89 14.26 3.36
N ASP A 60 -11.70 14.66 2.10
CA ASP A 60 -12.30 15.87 1.53
C ASP A 60 -13.58 15.55 0.75
N ILE A 61 -13.64 14.38 0.11
CA ILE A 61 -14.76 13.95 -0.73
C ILE A 61 -15.20 12.54 -0.31
N VAL A 62 -16.49 12.39 -0.01
CA VAL A 62 -17.08 11.08 0.27
C VAL A 62 -17.60 10.48 -1.04
N ALA A 63 -16.94 9.44 -1.54
CA ALA A 63 -17.30 8.73 -2.77
C ALA A 63 -16.67 7.33 -2.83
N ASN A 64 -17.21 6.45 -3.69
CA ASN A 64 -16.61 5.14 -3.90
C ASN A 64 -15.41 5.20 -4.85
N GLY A 65 -14.36 4.44 -4.53
CA GLY A 65 -13.15 4.35 -5.36
C GLY A 65 -13.37 3.69 -6.72
N ASP A 66 -14.45 2.93 -6.89
CA ASP A 66 -14.84 2.29 -8.16
C ASP A 66 -15.64 3.22 -9.10
N ARG A 67 -15.91 4.45 -8.66
CA ARG A 67 -16.53 5.52 -9.46
C ARG A 67 -16.05 6.88 -8.95
N LEU A 68 -14.84 7.27 -9.34
CA LEU A 68 -14.21 8.50 -8.90
C LEU A 68 -14.90 9.71 -9.56
N PRO A 69 -15.31 10.74 -8.78
CA PRO A 69 -16.07 11.90 -9.26
C PRO A 69 -15.16 12.95 -9.93
N PHE A 70 -14.21 12.51 -10.75
CA PHE A 70 -13.24 13.36 -11.42
C PHE A 70 -13.19 13.09 -12.92
N PRO A 71 -12.88 14.10 -13.74
CA PRO A 71 -12.59 13.91 -15.16
C PRO A 71 -11.36 13.04 -15.38
N ASP A 72 -11.28 12.45 -16.57
CA ASP A 72 -10.10 11.75 -17.05
C ASP A 72 -8.85 12.62 -16.93
N ARG A 73 -7.70 12.01 -16.64
CA ARG A 73 -6.38 12.66 -16.66
C ARG A 73 -6.31 13.96 -15.83
N SER A 74 -6.89 13.94 -14.64
CA SER A 74 -6.95 15.09 -13.74
C SER A 74 -5.75 15.18 -12.78
N PHE A 75 -5.10 14.07 -12.43
CA PHE A 75 -4.12 14.03 -11.34
C PHE A 75 -2.70 13.70 -11.80
N ASP A 76 -1.73 14.39 -11.20
CA ASP A 76 -0.29 14.18 -11.39
C ASP A 76 0.23 13.01 -10.56
N LEU A 77 -0.36 12.81 -9.38
CA LEU A 77 -0.05 11.71 -8.47
C LEU A 77 -1.33 11.12 -7.89
N ILE A 78 -1.43 9.80 -7.88
CA ILE A 78 -2.48 9.07 -7.16
C ILE A 78 -1.83 8.13 -6.15
N LEU A 79 -2.31 8.21 -4.91
CA LEU A 79 -1.97 7.33 -3.79
C LEU A 79 -3.18 6.45 -3.46
N CYS A 80 -2.94 5.18 -3.15
CA CYS A 80 -3.93 4.31 -2.52
C CYS A 80 -3.20 3.31 -1.63
N LEU A 81 -3.25 3.52 -0.31
CA LEU A 81 -2.35 2.87 0.63
C LEU A 81 -3.17 1.99 1.60
N GLU A 82 -2.92 0.67 1.60
CA GLU A 82 -3.59 -0.31 2.49
C GLU A 82 -5.13 -0.17 2.46
N THR A 83 -5.68 -0.04 1.26
CA THR A 83 -7.13 0.12 1.03
C THR A 83 -7.67 -0.91 0.03
N PHE A 84 -6.84 -1.36 -0.91
CA PHE A 84 -7.26 -2.24 -2.01
C PHE A 84 -7.85 -3.57 -1.51
N GLU A 85 -7.38 -4.07 -0.37
CA GLU A 85 -7.83 -5.30 0.29
C GLU A 85 -9.28 -5.20 0.76
N HIS A 86 -9.76 -3.99 1.03
CA HIS A 86 -11.12 -3.69 1.48
C HIS A 86 -12.07 -3.38 0.32
N ALA A 87 -11.58 -3.32 -0.92
CA ALA A 87 -12.43 -3.16 -2.09
C ALA A 87 -12.98 -4.53 -2.53
N GLY A 88 -14.30 -4.68 -2.60
CA GLY A 88 -14.92 -5.91 -3.14
C GLY A 88 -14.70 -6.10 -4.65
N LYS A 89 -14.31 -5.03 -5.36
CA LYS A 89 -14.02 -5.02 -6.80
C LYS A 89 -12.76 -4.20 -7.11
N PRO A 90 -11.57 -4.64 -6.67
CA PRO A 90 -10.34 -3.84 -6.77
C PRO A 90 -9.95 -3.51 -8.21
N TRP A 91 -10.36 -4.34 -9.19
CA TRP A 91 -10.15 -4.07 -10.62
C TRP A 91 -10.91 -2.83 -11.13
N LEU A 92 -12.08 -2.51 -10.56
CA LEU A 92 -12.81 -1.29 -10.92
C LEU A 92 -12.15 -0.05 -10.31
N VAL A 93 -11.67 -0.15 -9.07
CA VAL A 93 -10.89 0.91 -8.42
C VAL A 93 -9.62 1.20 -9.21
N ALA A 94 -8.87 0.15 -9.59
CA ALA A 94 -7.68 0.29 -10.43
C ALA A 94 -8.01 0.95 -11.78
N ALA A 95 -9.09 0.54 -12.44
CA ALA A 95 -9.52 1.12 -13.71
C ALA A 95 -9.85 2.62 -13.59
N GLU A 96 -10.50 3.05 -12.51
CA GLU A 96 -10.79 4.46 -12.24
C GLU A 96 -9.54 5.27 -11.93
N MET A 97 -8.60 4.72 -11.15
CA MET A 97 -7.30 5.36 -10.90
C MET A 97 -6.53 5.52 -12.22
N GLU A 98 -6.50 4.49 -13.06
CA GLU A 98 -5.94 4.57 -14.40
C GLU A 98 -6.70 5.58 -15.27
N ARG A 99 -8.01 5.78 -15.12
CA ARG A 99 -8.75 6.79 -15.88
C ARG A 99 -8.35 8.20 -15.48
N VAL A 100 -8.31 8.49 -14.18
CA VAL A 100 -8.11 9.86 -13.68
C VAL A 100 -6.65 10.29 -13.56
N VAL A 101 -5.68 9.37 -13.62
CA VAL A 101 -4.25 9.74 -13.69
C VAL A 101 -3.90 10.31 -15.06
N LYS A 102 -3.12 11.40 -15.07
CA LYS A 102 -2.56 12.00 -16.29
C LYS A 102 -1.64 11.01 -17.02
N THR A 103 -1.36 11.27 -18.29
CA THR A 103 -0.47 10.42 -19.10
C THR A 103 0.94 10.33 -18.51
N ASP A 104 1.45 11.44 -17.99
CA ASP A 104 2.74 11.52 -17.29
C ASP A 104 2.60 11.40 -15.76
N GLY A 105 1.38 11.18 -15.28
CA GLY A 105 1.11 11.03 -13.85
C GLY A 105 1.57 9.67 -13.31
N ILE A 106 1.74 9.64 -11.99
CA ILE A 106 2.27 8.49 -11.25
C ILE A 106 1.17 7.90 -10.39
N VAL A 107 1.12 6.57 -10.35
CA VAL A 107 0.25 5.82 -9.45
C VAL A 107 1.11 5.06 -8.45
N ILE A 108 0.84 5.24 -7.17
CA ILE A 108 1.43 4.49 -6.06
C ILE A 108 0.32 3.77 -5.32
N VAL A 109 0.41 2.43 -5.27
CA VAL A 109 -0.58 1.60 -4.56
C VAL A 109 0.14 0.69 -3.59
N SER A 110 -0.34 0.57 -2.36
CA SER A 110 0.07 -0.52 -1.47
C SER A 110 -1.09 -1.44 -1.13
N GLY A 111 -0.76 -2.69 -0.82
CA GLY A 111 -1.71 -3.68 -0.33
C GLY A 111 -1.00 -4.76 0.48
N GLN A 112 -1.81 -5.61 1.11
CA GLN A 112 -1.35 -6.64 2.02
C GLN A 112 -1.33 -8.02 1.36
N GLN A 113 -0.29 -8.81 1.62
CA GLN A 113 -0.28 -10.25 1.30
C GLN A 113 -0.32 -11.09 2.57
N ASN A 114 0.59 -10.84 3.53
CA ASN A 114 0.65 -11.57 4.78
C ASN A 114 0.19 -10.71 5.96
N PHE A 115 -1.13 -10.57 6.12
CA PHE A 115 -1.71 -9.85 7.25
C PHE A 115 -2.99 -10.55 7.72
N PRO A 116 -3.23 -10.64 9.05
CA PRO A 116 -4.46 -11.22 9.60
C PRO A 116 -5.71 -10.54 9.02
N ILE A 117 -6.80 -11.29 8.91
CA ILE A 117 -8.09 -10.73 8.52
C ILE A 117 -8.48 -9.63 9.51
N HIS A 118 -8.83 -8.45 8.99
CA HIS A 118 -9.18 -7.28 9.80
C HIS A 118 -10.27 -6.46 9.09
N LYS A 119 -11.35 -6.10 9.78
CA LYS A 119 -12.52 -5.49 9.11
C LYS A 119 -12.41 -3.96 9.08
N HIS A 120 -12.66 -3.32 7.92
CA HIS A 120 -13.41 -2.05 7.79
C HIS A 120 -13.76 -1.69 6.33
N PRO A 121 -15.04 -1.83 5.86
CA PRO A 121 -16.15 -2.58 6.44
C PRO A 121 -15.97 -4.11 6.32
N ALA A 122 -15.12 -4.58 5.41
CA ALA A 122 -14.77 -6.00 5.21
C ALA A 122 -13.36 -6.13 4.62
N ASP A 123 -12.84 -7.35 4.54
CA ASP A 123 -11.47 -7.68 4.10
C ASP A 123 -11.54 -8.79 3.06
N TYR A 124 -11.30 -8.45 1.79
CA TYR A 124 -11.65 -9.28 0.64
C TYR A 124 -10.44 -9.91 -0.04
N PHE A 125 -9.34 -9.17 -0.18
CA PHE A 125 -8.23 -9.59 -1.04
C PHE A 125 -6.87 -9.52 -0.36
N ARG A 126 -6.01 -10.46 -0.75
CA ARG A 126 -4.58 -10.44 -0.46
C ARG A 126 -3.82 -10.41 -1.78
N PHE A 127 -2.86 -9.49 -1.92
CA PHE A 127 -2.21 -9.24 -3.20
C PHE A 127 -0.78 -9.72 -3.19
N THR A 128 -0.50 -10.77 -3.97
CA THR A 128 0.88 -11.07 -4.35
C THR A 128 1.46 -9.92 -5.18
N PRO A 129 2.80 -9.77 -5.27
CA PRO A 129 3.40 -8.75 -6.13
C PRO A 129 2.89 -8.81 -7.57
N PHE A 130 2.72 -10.03 -8.09
CA PHE A 130 2.20 -10.25 -9.44
C PHE A 130 0.71 -9.97 -9.55
N GLY A 131 -0.09 -10.34 -8.53
CA GLY A 131 -1.52 -10.04 -8.49
C GLY A 131 -1.80 -8.54 -8.45
N LEU A 132 -0.99 -7.76 -7.73
CA LEU A 132 -1.13 -6.29 -7.75
C LEU A 132 -0.75 -5.71 -9.12
N LEU A 133 0.29 -6.24 -9.78
CA LEU A 133 0.70 -5.80 -11.12
C LEU A 133 -0.38 -5.99 -12.18
N THR A 134 -1.13 -7.10 -12.13
CA THR A 134 -2.13 -7.43 -13.15
C THR A 134 -3.36 -6.52 -13.10
N LEU A 135 -3.64 -5.87 -11.97
CA LEU A 135 -4.76 -4.94 -11.82
C LEU A 135 -4.58 -3.63 -12.62
N PHE A 136 -3.35 -3.29 -12.99
CA PHE A 136 -3.01 -2.02 -13.67
C PHE A 136 -2.46 -2.25 -15.08
N PRO A 137 -3.26 -2.78 -16.03
CA PRO A 137 -2.77 -3.13 -17.36
C PRO A 137 -2.37 -1.92 -18.22
N LYS A 138 -2.93 -0.73 -17.97
CA LYS A 138 -2.67 0.50 -18.77
C LYS A 138 -1.43 1.28 -18.29
N LEU A 139 -0.85 0.92 -17.15
CA LEU A 139 0.45 1.44 -16.73
C LEU A 139 1.58 0.73 -17.50
N THR A 140 2.20 1.41 -18.45
CA THR A 140 3.25 0.84 -19.33
C THR A 140 4.55 0.58 -18.58
N SER A 141 5.02 1.55 -17.79
CA SER A 141 6.21 1.39 -16.96
C SER A 141 5.75 1.23 -15.51
N LYS A 142 5.93 0.03 -14.95
CA LYS A 142 5.54 -0.27 -13.57
C LYS A 142 6.45 -1.30 -12.91
N PHE A 143 6.53 -1.27 -11.60
CA PHE A 143 7.14 -2.34 -10.80
C PHE A 143 6.46 -2.45 -9.45
N VAL A 144 6.70 -3.58 -8.77
CA VAL A 144 6.28 -3.78 -7.38
C VAL A 144 7.50 -4.01 -6.50
N VAL A 145 7.43 -3.47 -5.29
CA VAL A 145 8.37 -3.69 -4.19
C VAL A 145 7.65 -4.42 -3.08
N ALA A 146 8.31 -5.41 -2.49
CA ALA A 146 7.82 -6.13 -1.33
C ALA A 146 8.57 -5.68 -0.08
N ILE A 147 7.86 -5.55 1.05
CA ILE A 147 8.42 -5.22 2.36
C ILE A 147 7.90 -6.25 3.36
N SER A 148 8.82 -6.94 4.01
CA SER A 148 8.55 -7.87 5.11
C SER A 148 9.71 -7.85 6.09
N PRO A 149 9.52 -8.30 7.35
CA PRO A 149 10.64 -8.67 8.21
C PRO A 149 11.58 -9.65 7.51
N PRO A 150 12.89 -9.63 7.82
CA PRO A 150 13.91 -10.40 7.11
C PRO A 150 13.98 -11.88 7.53
N PHE A 151 12.87 -12.46 7.99
CA PHE A 151 12.87 -13.87 8.39
C PHE A 151 12.86 -14.76 7.14
N ASP A 152 13.89 -15.59 7.01
CA ASP A 152 14.08 -16.52 5.89
C ASP A 152 13.88 -15.86 4.51
N ASP A 153 13.07 -16.47 3.65
CA ASP A 153 12.69 -15.97 2.33
C ASP A 153 11.32 -15.25 2.35
N GLU A 154 10.82 -14.75 3.50
CA GLU A 154 9.49 -14.15 3.62
C GLU A 154 9.22 -13.04 2.59
N VAL A 155 10.19 -12.15 2.36
CA VAL A 155 10.02 -11.06 1.38
C VAL A 155 9.72 -11.59 -0.03
N LYS A 156 10.24 -12.77 -0.38
CA LYS A 156 10.04 -13.41 -1.69
C LYS A 156 8.78 -14.26 -1.72
N LEU A 157 8.48 -14.98 -0.63
CA LEU A 157 7.45 -16.01 -0.61
C LEU A 157 6.12 -15.51 -0.02
N ASN A 158 6.17 -14.67 1.00
CA ASN A 158 5.00 -14.23 1.76
C ASN A 158 5.19 -12.81 2.36
N PRO A 159 5.45 -11.78 1.53
CA PRO A 159 5.71 -10.44 2.04
C PRO A 159 4.51 -9.87 2.80
N GLN A 160 4.79 -9.06 3.80
CA GLN A 160 3.72 -8.37 4.53
C GLN A 160 3.02 -7.33 3.65
N HIS A 161 3.80 -6.41 3.08
CA HIS A 161 3.31 -5.33 2.23
C HIS A 161 3.88 -5.44 0.82
N VAL A 162 3.07 -5.07 -0.16
CA VAL A 162 3.50 -4.85 -1.55
C VAL A 162 3.17 -3.43 -1.96
N ILE A 163 4.06 -2.80 -2.72
CA ILE A 163 3.91 -1.43 -3.21
C ILE A 163 4.14 -1.41 -4.71
N LEU A 164 3.11 -1.08 -5.48
CA LEU A 164 3.18 -0.77 -6.90
C LEU A 164 3.53 0.70 -7.11
N VAL A 165 4.46 0.96 -8.03
CA VAL A 165 4.71 2.29 -8.59
C VAL A 165 4.64 2.16 -10.10
N GLY A 166 3.83 2.99 -10.77
CA GLY A 166 3.75 2.96 -12.22
C GLY A 166 3.27 4.26 -12.88
N THR A 167 3.54 4.35 -14.18
CA THR A 167 3.17 5.46 -15.07
C THR A 167 2.58 4.93 -16.36
N LYS A 168 1.68 5.69 -17.00
CA LYS A 168 1.12 5.32 -18.31
C LYS A 168 2.16 5.43 -19.43
N ASN A 169 2.96 6.49 -19.43
CA ASN A 169 4.07 6.64 -20.36
C ASN A 169 5.31 5.87 -19.88
N LYS A 170 6.16 5.51 -20.85
CA LYS A 170 7.42 4.84 -20.57
C LYS A 170 8.38 5.81 -19.85
N ASN A 171 8.67 5.53 -18.57
CA ASN A 171 9.53 6.39 -17.74
C ASN A 171 10.53 5.56 -16.91
N GLU A 172 11.37 4.79 -17.60
CA GLU A 172 12.36 3.91 -16.95
C GLU A 172 13.38 4.68 -16.10
N LYS A 173 13.70 5.94 -16.47
CA LYS A 173 14.62 6.79 -15.70
C LYS A 173 14.06 7.09 -14.31
N LEU A 174 12.78 7.46 -14.21
CA LEU A 174 12.12 7.69 -12.93
C LEU A 174 12.08 6.41 -12.09
N LEU A 175 11.63 5.29 -12.66
CA LEU A 175 11.56 4.03 -11.92
C LEU A 175 12.94 3.56 -11.44
N LEU A 176 13.99 3.76 -12.24
CA LEU A 176 15.36 3.46 -11.83
C LEU A 176 15.83 4.35 -10.67
N ARG A 177 15.51 5.65 -10.70
CA ARG A 177 15.80 6.57 -9.58
C ARG A 177 15.09 6.12 -8.30
N ILE A 178 13.82 5.75 -8.38
CA ILE A 178 13.04 5.26 -7.24
C ILE A 178 13.66 3.99 -6.67
N ARG A 179 13.98 3.00 -7.53
CA ARG A 179 14.65 1.75 -7.09
C ARG A 179 15.98 2.02 -6.40
N ARG A 180 16.78 2.97 -6.92
CA ARG A 180 18.06 3.36 -6.30
C ARG A 180 17.86 4.04 -4.95
N ALA A 181 16.87 4.92 -4.82
CA ALA A 181 16.55 5.58 -3.56
C ALA A 181 16.11 4.56 -2.50
N LEU A 182 15.20 3.64 -2.84
CA LEU A 182 14.76 2.57 -1.93
C LEU A 182 15.92 1.69 -1.46
N LYS A 183 16.84 1.33 -2.37
CA LYS A 183 18.03 0.55 -2.00
C LYS A 183 19.01 1.34 -1.12
N LYS A 184 19.22 2.62 -1.43
CA LYS A 184 20.11 3.51 -0.67
C LYS A 184 19.62 3.72 0.75
N ASP A 185 18.31 3.88 0.92
CA ASP A 185 17.67 4.19 2.20
C ASP A 185 17.06 2.94 2.87
N LEU A 186 17.53 1.74 2.51
CA LEU A 186 17.01 0.46 3.02
C LEU A 186 17.00 0.38 4.55
N ALA A 187 18.00 0.96 5.23
CA ALA A 187 18.08 0.98 6.69
C ALA A 187 16.94 1.76 7.37
N LYS A 188 16.29 2.71 6.67
CA LYS A 188 15.12 3.44 7.19
C LYS A 188 13.84 2.60 7.08
N ILE A 189 13.79 1.70 6.10
CA ILE A 189 12.66 0.80 5.86
C ILE A 189 12.80 -0.44 6.76
N SER A 190 13.98 -1.04 6.80
CA SER A 190 14.31 -2.23 7.59
C SER A 190 14.65 -1.83 9.03
N VAL A 191 13.61 -1.65 9.85
CA VAL A 191 13.77 -1.23 11.25
C VAL A 191 14.09 -2.44 12.15
N HIS A 192 15.06 -2.26 13.06
CA HIS A 192 15.37 -3.27 14.09
C HIS A 192 14.22 -3.37 15.11
N LYS A 193 13.61 -4.55 15.27
CA LYS A 193 12.64 -4.79 16.35
C LYS A 193 13.35 -4.87 17.72
N PRO A 194 12.83 -4.24 18.79
CA PRO A 194 13.42 -4.29 20.14
C PRO A 194 13.44 -5.72 20.72
N TYR A 195 14.39 -5.99 21.62
CA TYR A 195 14.63 -7.32 22.22
C TYR A 195 13.39 -7.96 22.88
N SER A 196 12.51 -7.16 23.49
CA SER A 196 11.26 -7.64 24.11
C SER A 196 10.32 -8.33 23.11
N HIS A 197 10.30 -7.87 21.85
CA HIS A 197 9.52 -8.49 20.79
C HIS A 197 10.09 -9.86 20.39
N ARG A 198 11.40 -10.06 20.53
CA ARG A 198 12.05 -11.34 20.22
C ARG A 198 11.70 -12.42 21.24
N LEU A 199 11.63 -12.06 22.52
CA LEU A 199 11.19 -12.99 23.58
C LEU A 199 9.73 -13.41 23.37
N GLN A 200 8.86 -12.47 22.98
CA GLN A 200 7.47 -12.79 22.64
C GLN A 200 7.35 -13.69 21.39
N GLU A 201 8.13 -13.43 20.35
CA GLU A 201 8.15 -14.30 19.16
C GLU A 201 8.72 -15.68 19.47
N MET A 202 9.79 -15.77 20.26
CA MET A 202 10.35 -17.03 20.74
C MET A 202 9.31 -17.81 21.54
N TRP A 203 8.59 -17.16 22.44
CA TRP A 203 7.54 -17.81 23.22
C TRP A 203 6.34 -18.24 22.35
N ARG A 204 5.98 -17.47 21.32
CA ARG A 204 5.00 -17.87 20.30
C ARG A 204 5.47 -19.09 19.51
N LEU A 205 6.73 -19.14 19.10
CA LEU A 205 7.32 -20.28 18.39
C LEU A 205 7.33 -21.53 19.28
N PHE A 206 7.71 -21.41 20.54
CA PHE A 206 7.61 -22.51 21.51
C PHE A 206 6.18 -22.99 21.68
N LYS A 207 5.21 -22.07 21.87
CA LYS A 207 3.80 -22.43 21.93
C LYS A 207 3.33 -23.17 20.67
N ARG A 208 3.74 -22.69 19.50
CA ARG A 208 3.39 -23.29 18.21
C ARG A 208 3.99 -24.69 18.06
N ALA A 209 5.27 -24.86 18.40
CA ALA A 209 5.92 -26.17 18.40
C ALA A 209 5.23 -27.16 19.35
N PHE A 210 4.84 -26.72 20.56
CA PHE A 210 4.07 -27.54 21.49
C PHE A 210 2.66 -27.86 20.98
N SER A 211 1.99 -26.91 20.31
CA SER A 211 0.68 -27.17 19.70
C SER A 211 0.77 -28.11 18.50
N GLU A 212 1.87 -28.08 17.75
CA GLU A 212 2.10 -28.92 16.58
C GLU A 212 2.30 -30.40 16.94
N ILE A 213 2.70 -30.73 18.19
CA ILE A 213 2.71 -32.11 18.72
C ILE A 213 1.31 -32.76 18.63
N ARG A 214 0.25 -31.95 18.64
CA ARG A 214 -1.14 -32.39 18.46
C ARG A 214 -1.80 -31.75 17.23
N PHE A 215 -1.02 -31.43 16.20
CA PHE A 215 -1.52 -30.75 15.00
C PHE A 215 -2.75 -31.45 14.43
N ARG A 216 -3.86 -30.71 14.33
CA ARG A 216 -5.05 -31.08 13.58
C ARG A 216 -5.45 -29.87 12.75
N GLN A 217 -5.93 -30.11 11.54
CA GLN A 217 -6.56 -29.06 10.75
C GLN A 217 -7.84 -28.62 11.46
N GLU A 218 -7.97 -27.33 11.69
CA GLU A 218 -9.21 -26.73 12.17
C GLU A 218 -10.03 -26.28 10.95
N ILE A 219 -11.34 -26.53 10.99
CA ILE A 219 -12.28 -26.10 9.96
C ILE A 219 -13.14 -25.01 10.57
N GLU A 220 -13.10 -23.83 9.96
CA GLU A 220 -13.93 -22.69 10.34
C GLU A 220 -14.77 -22.25 9.13
N PHE A 221 -16.04 -21.96 9.36
CA PHE A 221 -16.98 -21.55 8.32
C PHE A 221 -17.17 -20.04 8.35
N PHE A 222 -17.01 -19.40 7.20
CA PHE A 222 -17.26 -17.97 7.01
C PHE A 222 -18.55 -17.82 6.19
N SER A 223 -19.54 -17.11 6.73
CA SER A 223 -20.85 -16.87 6.10
C SER A 223 -21.15 -15.37 6.00
#